data_AF-A0A7Y0S110-F1
#
_entry.id   AF-A0A7Y0S110-F1
#
_cell.length_a   1.000
_cell.length_b   1.000
_cell.length_c   1.000
_cell.angle_alpha   90.00
_cell.angle_beta   90.00
_cell.angle_gamma   90.00
#
_symmetry.space_group_name_H-M   'P 1'
#
loop_
_entity.id
_entity.type
_entity.pdbx_description
1 polymer ?
#
loop_
_entity_poly.entity_id
_entity_poly.type
_entity_poly.pdbx_seq_one_letter_code
_entity_poly.pdbx_strand_id
1 'polypeptide(L)'
;MSLYNIANKNLTALTPTTFAAEGLQERHDLQEALKGCIDAIAPDCLVISEEFSDWEDSRRRIDLLAIDKNANLVVIELKRDEIGAHME
;
A
#
# COMPACT_ATOMS: atom_id res chain seq x y z
N MET A 1 -14.36 -8.34 9.82
CA MET A 1 -14.91 -8.82 8.53
C MET A 1 -14.43 -10.25 8.32
N SER A 2 -15.27 -11.17 7.89
CA SER A 2 -14.88 -12.57 7.67
C SER A 2 -14.52 -12.79 6.19
N LEU A 3 -13.31 -13.26 5.94
CA LEU A 3 -12.84 -13.62 4.60
C LEU A 3 -12.89 -15.14 4.41
N TYR A 4 -13.34 -15.59 3.25
CA TYR A 4 -13.44 -17.00 2.90
C TYR A 4 -12.84 -17.25 1.52
N ASN A 5 -12.22 -18.40 1.33
CA ASN A 5 -11.81 -18.90 0.02
C ASN A 5 -12.87 -19.86 -0.54
N ILE A 6 -13.19 -19.74 -1.83
CA ILE A 6 -14.06 -20.67 -2.55
C ILE A 6 -13.23 -21.39 -3.59
N ALA A 7 -12.99 -22.69 -3.37
CA ALA A 7 -12.30 -23.55 -4.32
C ALA A 7 -12.99 -24.92 -4.37
N ASN A 8 -13.18 -25.47 -5.57
CA ASN A 8 -13.81 -26.79 -5.76
C ASN A 8 -15.18 -26.94 -5.06
N LYS A 9 -16.00 -25.88 -5.08
CA LYS A 9 -17.30 -25.78 -4.38
C LYS A 9 -17.22 -25.91 -2.84
N ASN A 10 -16.02 -25.84 -2.27
CA ASN A 10 -15.82 -25.77 -0.83
C ASN A 10 -15.59 -24.32 -0.41
N LEU A 11 -16.24 -23.92 0.68
CA LEU A 11 -16.08 -22.62 1.31
C LEU A 11 -15.24 -22.80 2.58
N THR A 12 -14.04 -22.22 2.64
CA THR A 12 -13.15 -22.33 3.80
C THR A 12 -12.88 -20.95 4.39
N ALA A 13 -13.03 -20.83 5.71
CA ALA A 13 -12.70 -19.58 6.41
C ALA A 13 -11.18 -19.34 6.35
N LEU A 14 -10.78 -18.11 6.01
CA LEU A 14 -9.37 -17.73 6.09
C LEU A 14 -9.01 -17.35 7.54
N THR A 15 -7.91 -17.90 8.02
CA THR A 15 -7.34 -17.51 9.31
C THR A 15 -6.70 -16.13 9.16
N PRO A 16 -7.04 -15.15 10.01
CA PRO A 16 -6.36 -13.86 10.03
C PRO A 16 -4.86 -14.03 10.30
N THR A 17 -4.04 -13.22 9.64
CA THR A 17 -2.58 -13.15 9.82
C THR A 17 -2.14 -11.69 9.77
N THR A 18 -0.85 -11.42 9.93
CA THR A 18 -0.25 -10.08 9.80
C THR A 18 0.82 -10.09 8.72
N PHE A 19 1.13 -8.91 8.14
CA PHE A 19 2.23 -8.80 7.17
C PHE A 19 3.56 -9.32 7.73
N ALA A 20 3.83 -9.05 9.01
CA ALA A 20 5.03 -9.53 9.68
C ALA A 20 5.06 -11.06 9.83
N ALA A 21 3.93 -11.68 10.19
CA ALA A 21 3.84 -13.14 10.31
C ALA A 21 4.04 -13.86 8.97
N GLU A 22 3.57 -13.24 7.88
CA GLU A 22 3.77 -13.76 6.51
C GLU A 22 5.11 -13.34 5.89
N GLY A 23 5.95 -12.59 6.60
CA GLY A 23 7.26 -12.14 6.11
C GLY A 23 7.22 -11.07 5.01
N LEU A 24 6.06 -10.44 4.80
CA LEU A 24 5.87 -9.42 3.77
C LEU A 24 6.58 -8.11 4.16
N GLN A 25 7.40 -7.62 3.24
CA GLN A 25 8.17 -6.39 3.36
C GLN A 25 7.42 -5.22 2.71
N GLU A 26 7.55 -4.04 3.31
CA GLU A 26 6.78 -2.86 2.90
C GLU A 26 7.11 -2.44 1.47
N ARG A 27 8.39 -2.16 1.18
CA ARG A 27 8.84 -1.76 -0.16
C ARG A 27 8.80 -2.91 -1.16
N HIS A 28 9.41 -4.06 -0.85
CA HIS A 28 9.60 -5.12 -1.85
C HIS A 28 8.30 -5.84 -2.22
N ASP A 29 7.35 -5.96 -1.29
CA ASP A 29 6.13 -6.72 -1.53
C ASP A 29 4.91 -5.80 -1.64
N LEU A 30 4.61 -5.02 -0.59
CA LEU A 30 3.36 -4.24 -0.55
C LEU A 30 3.36 -3.09 -1.54
N GLN A 31 4.43 -2.29 -1.56
CA GLN A 31 4.55 -1.14 -2.46
C GLN A 31 4.55 -1.58 -3.93
N GLU A 32 5.35 -2.59 -4.27
CA GLU A 32 5.38 -3.12 -5.65
C GLU A 32 4.01 -3.65 -6.09
N ALA A 33 3.31 -4.40 -5.22
CA ALA A 33 1.98 -4.92 -5.52
C ALA A 33 0.94 -3.81 -5.69
N LEU A 34 0.94 -2.82 -4.78
CA LEU A 34 -0.01 -1.70 -4.82
C LEU A 34 0.28 -0.75 -5.97
N LYS A 35 1.54 -0.49 -6.30
CA LYS A 35 1.93 0.27 -7.49
C LYS A 35 1.38 -0.36 -8.77
N GLY A 36 1.45 -1.70 -8.88
CA GLY A 36 0.89 -2.45 -10.00
C GLY A 36 -0.65 -2.48 -10.06
N CYS A 37 -1.33 -2.10 -8.97
CA CYS A 37 -2.78 -2.16 -8.85
C CYS A 37 -3.32 -1.00 -7.98
N ILE A 38 -2.90 0.24 -8.29
CA ILE A 38 -3.14 1.38 -7.38
C ILE A 38 -4.62 1.70 -7.22
N ASP A 39 -5.41 1.43 -8.26
CA ASP A 39 -6.87 1.60 -8.28
C ASP A 39 -7.58 0.82 -7.17
N ALA A 40 -6.96 -0.21 -6.60
CA ALA A 40 -7.50 -0.97 -5.48
C ALA A 40 -7.62 -0.14 -4.18
N ILE A 41 -6.78 0.89 -4.01
CA ILE A 41 -6.74 1.73 -2.80
C ILE A 41 -6.92 3.22 -3.09
N ALA A 42 -6.55 3.68 -4.28
CA ALA A 42 -6.68 5.04 -4.74
C ALA A 42 -7.24 5.03 -6.17
N PRO A 43 -8.57 4.87 -6.33
CA PRO A 43 -9.20 4.87 -7.63
C PRO A 43 -8.92 6.17 -8.38
N ASP A 44 -8.81 6.09 -9.70
CA ASP A 44 -8.64 7.26 -10.57
C ASP A 44 -7.34 8.06 -10.30
N CYS A 45 -6.36 7.41 -9.67
CA CYS A 45 -5.04 7.99 -9.41
C CYS A 45 -3.98 7.34 -10.31
N LEU A 46 -3.05 8.16 -10.80
CA LEU A 46 -1.87 7.70 -11.50
C LEU A 46 -0.66 7.85 -10.60
N VAL A 47 0.05 6.77 -10.30
CA VAL A 47 1.35 6.84 -9.61
C VAL A 47 2.37 7.53 -10.53
N ILE A 48 2.99 8.59 -10.05
CA ILE A 48 3.96 9.41 -10.79
C ILE A 48 5.37 9.30 -10.23
N SER A 49 5.53 8.87 -8.98
CA SER A 49 6.83 8.60 -8.40
C SER A 49 6.72 7.59 -7.27
N GLU A 50 7.77 6.80 -7.14
CA GLU A 50 8.05 6.00 -5.97
C GLU A 50 9.32 6.52 -5.33
N GLU A 51 9.53 6.08 -4.13
CA GLU A 51 9.37 7.03 -3.07
C GLU A 51 10.02 8.42 -3.27
N PHE A 52 9.21 9.45 -3.22
CA PHE A 52 9.67 10.77 -3.62
C PHE A 52 10.46 11.43 -2.48
N SER A 53 11.57 12.11 -2.78
CA SER A 53 12.31 12.98 -1.83
C SER A 53 12.99 14.17 -2.51
N ASP A 54 12.59 14.56 -3.72
CA ASP A 54 13.20 15.69 -4.43
C ASP A 54 12.45 16.99 -4.12
N TRP A 55 12.45 17.41 -2.85
CA TRP A 55 11.97 18.74 -2.45
C TRP A 55 12.84 19.37 -1.37
N GLU A 56 12.78 20.70 -1.26
CA GLU A 56 13.58 21.45 -0.29
C GLU A 56 13.25 21.00 1.15
N ASP A 57 14.28 20.76 1.96
CA ASP A 57 14.17 20.24 3.33
C ASP A 57 13.52 18.84 3.47
N SER A 58 13.49 18.02 2.42
CA SER A 58 13.03 16.64 2.52
C SER A 58 13.93 15.82 3.47
N ARG A 59 13.40 15.49 4.65
CA ARG A 59 14.04 14.54 5.59
C ARG A 59 13.46 13.14 5.50
N ARG A 60 12.37 12.99 4.75
CA ARG A 60 11.58 11.77 4.63
C ARG A 60 11.25 11.52 3.16
N ARG A 61 11.02 10.25 2.83
CA ARG A 61 10.63 9.80 1.50
C ARG A 61 9.12 9.50 1.53
N ILE A 62 8.37 9.92 0.52
CA ILE A 62 6.94 9.59 0.34
C ILE A 62 6.85 8.26 -0.38
N ASP A 63 6.24 7.22 0.19
CA ASP A 63 6.27 5.87 -0.42
C ASP A 63 5.78 5.85 -1.88
N LEU A 64 4.56 6.30 -2.11
CA LEU A 64 4.00 6.47 -3.46
C LEU A 64 3.40 7.87 -3.60
N LEU A 65 3.84 8.58 -4.63
CA LEU A 65 3.27 9.85 -5.04
C LEU A 65 2.43 9.64 -6.30
N ALA A 66 1.20 10.11 -6.26
CA ALA A 66 0.25 9.99 -7.35
C ALA A 66 -0.42 11.34 -7.68
N ILE A 67 -1.16 11.36 -8.80
CA ILE A 67 -2.01 12.48 -9.20
C ILE A 67 -3.42 11.96 -9.52
N ASP A 68 -4.45 12.68 -9.09
CA ASP A 68 -5.84 12.36 -9.42
C ASP A 68 -6.32 13.07 -10.72
N LYS A 69 -7.55 12.78 -11.15
CA LYS A 69 -8.19 13.39 -12.33
C LYS A 69 -8.34 14.92 -12.27
N ASN A 70 -8.29 15.52 -11.08
CA ASN A 70 -8.40 16.95 -10.86
C ASN A 70 -7.01 17.62 -10.73
N ALA A 71 -5.94 16.89 -11.00
CA ALA A 71 -4.56 17.32 -10.82
C ALA A 71 -4.16 17.59 -9.35
N ASN A 72 -4.86 17.00 -8.38
CA ASN A 72 -4.41 17.01 -7.00
C ASN A 72 -3.25 16.02 -6.82
N LEU A 73 -2.23 16.41 -6.06
CA LEU A 73 -1.23 15.47 -5.57
C LEU A 73 -1.85 14.56 -4.50
N VAL A 74 -1.63 13.26 -4.65
CA VAL A 74 -2.08 12.23 -3.71
C VAL A 74 -0.84 11.57 -3.13
N VAL A 75 -0.67 11.71 -1.81
CA VAL A 75 0.42 11.10 -1.05
C VAL A 75 -0.10 9.81 -0.44
N ILE A 76 0.56 8.70 -0.72
CA ILE A 76 0.18 7.37 -0.26
C ILE A 76 1.35 6.83 0.57
N GLU A 77 1.09 6.62 1.86
CA GLU A 77 2.05 6.11 2.84
C GLU A 77 1.62 4.70 3.26
N LEU A 78 2.55 3.75 3.19
CA LEU A 78 2.30 2.36 3.51
C LEU A 78 2.72 2.06 4.95
N LYS A 79 1.97 1.16 5.59
CA LYS A 79 2.27 0.66 6.93
C LYS A 79 2.01 -0.84 6.99
N ARG A 80 2.90 -1.55 7.67
CA ARG A 80 2.76 -2.98 7.96
C ARG A 80 2.08 -3.31 9.29
N ASP A 81 1.76 -2.29 10.08
CA ASP A 81 1.08 -2.42 11.35
C ASP A 81 0.16 -1.23 11.65
N GLU A 82 -0.66 -1.40 12.68
CA GLU A 82 -1.64 -0.41 13.14
C GLU A 82 -1.01 0.74 13.94
N ILE A 83 0.24 0.59 14.38
CA ILE A 83 0.90 1.55 15.28
C ILE A 83 1.58 2.64 14.45
N GLY A 84 1.92 2.34 13.20
CA GLY A 84 2.60 3.26 12.31
C GLY A 84 3.96 3.70 12.87
N ALA A 85 4.60 2.84 13.66
CA ALA A 85 5.95 3.10 14.13
C ALA A 85 6.84 3.36 12.91
N HIS A 86 7.74 4.35 12.99
CA HIS A 86 8.42 5.04 11.88
C HIS A 86 7.71 6.31 11.33
N MET A 87 7.05 7.07 12.20
CA MET A 87 6.66 8.48 11.97
C MET A 87 7.80 9.49 12.29
N GLU A 88 9.06 9.15 12.04
CA GLU A 88 10.19 10.11 12.14
C GLU A 88 10.68 10.53 10.76
#